data_AF-A0A1U7IA71-F1
#
_entry.id   AF-A0A1U7IA71-F1
#
_cell.length_a   1.000
_cell.length_b   1.000
_cell.length_c   1.000
_cell.angle_alpha   90.00
_cell.angle_beta   90.00
_cell.angle_gamma   90.00
#
_symmetry.space_group_name_H-M   'P 1'
#
loop_
_entity.id
_entity.type
_entity.pdbx_description
1 polymer ?
#
loop_
_entity_poly.entity_id
_entity_poly.type
_entity_poly.pdbx_seq_one_letter_code
_entity_poly.pdbx_strand_id
1 'polypeptide(L)'
;MISGKIQSFKHFSILADIAPDIGYTRDFSYCLKITNLEKYPNYLLFVKIGSENPGIPTKPYKLIQAGDCVSLIGYRPIATIAAISKDRVQANDLENSEAGTILKNTNLQTALIQGKPIIEHPTVLPMTYTASVVEDSFQIQSIDPNGLQLSLVARSSPVLPKLILNWIIFPLVGVGILVWFIRRRKKQKGDK
;
A
#
# COMPACT_ATOMS: atom_id res chain seq x y z
N MET A 1 17.67 11.19 42.29
CA MET A 1 16.51 10.82 41.47
C MET A 1 16.27 11.93 40.45
N ILE A 2 16.69 11.73 39.20
CA ILE A 2 16.44 12.70 38.11
C ILE A 2 15.13 12.28 37.46
N SER A 3 14.05 12.98 37.80
CA SER A 3 12.74 12.81 37.17
C SER A 3 12.77 13.44 35.77
N GLY A 4 13.17 12.65 34.78
CA GLY A 4 13.07 13.03 33.37
C GLY A 4 11.60 13.12 32.95
N LYS A 5 11.08 14.34 32.83
CA LYS A 5 9.84 14.60 32.09
C LYS A 5 10.06 14.18 30.64
N ILE A 6 9.45 13.07 30.24
CA ILE A 6 9.36 12.67 28.84
C ILE A 6 8.55 13.74 28.13
N GLN A 7 9.24 14.58 27.35
CA GLN A 7 8.60 15.55 26.46
C GLN A 7 7.78 14.76 25.43
N SER A 8 6.47 14.85 25.54
CA SER A 8 5.54 14.35 24.53
C SER A 8 5.78 15.14 23.24
N PHE A 9 6.44 14.51 22.27
CA PHE A 9 6.58 15.04 20.93
C PHE A 9 5.19 15.10 20.30
N LYS A 10 4.62 16.31 20.21
CA LYS A 10 3.48 16.60 19.33
C LYS A 10 3.89 16.16 17.92
N HIS A 11 3.26 15.10 17.43
CA HIS A 11 3.45 14.66 16.06
C HIS A 11 2.89 15.75 15.14
N PHE A 12 3.76 16.47 14.45
CA PHE A 12 3.35 17.44 13.45
C PHE A 12 2.88 16.70 12.19
N SER A 13 1.69 17.07 11.71
CA SER A 13 1.11 16.55 10.46
C SER A 13 1.14 17.64 9.37
N ILE A 14 1.27 17.22 8.12
CA ILE A 14 1.13 18.06 6.93
C ILE A 14 -0.18 17.74 6.22
N LEU A 15 -0.80 18.74 5.60
CA LEU A 15 -1.96 18.51 4.72
C LEU A 15 -1.48 17.80 3.45
N ALA A 16 -2.24 16.80 3.03
CA ALA A 16 -1.93 15.97 1.87
C ALA A 16 -2.88 16.22 0.70
N ASP A 17 -3.62 17.34 0.67
CA ASP A 17 -4.56 17.67 -0.42
C ASP A 17 -3.83 17.67 -1.78
N ILE A 18 -4.22 16.77 -2.68
CA ILE A 18 -3.56 16.53 -3.98
C ILE A 18 -4.46 17.06 -5.10
N ALA A 19 -3.95 18.03 -5.84
CA ALA A 19 -4.29 18.24 -7.23
C ALA A 19 -2.97 18.31 -7.99
N PRO A 20 -2.73 17.44 -8.98
CA PRO A 20 -1.40 17.22 -9.57
C PRO A 20 -0.80 18.43 -10.30
N ASP A 21 -1.49 19.58 -10.38
CA ASP A 21 -1.09 20.74 -11.17
C ASP A 21 -1.25 22.12 -10.48
N ILE A 22 -1.43 22.17 -9.15
CA ILE A 22 -1.59 23.46 -8.42
C ILE A 22 -0.62 23.60 -7.24
N GLY A 23 0.67 23.56 -7.55
CA GLY A 23 1.71 24.49 -7.06
C GLY A 23 2.02 24.68 -5.57
N TYR A 24 1.30 24.09 -4.61
CA TYR A 24 1.54 24.40 -3.18
C TYR A 24 1.44 23.23 -2.18
N THR A 25 1.23 21.99 -2.63
CA THR A 25 1.37 20.79 -1.79
C THR A 25 2.48 19.92 -2.34
N ARG A 26 3.21 19.18 -1.49
CA ARG A 26 4.18 18.19 -1.98
C ARG A 26 3.41 17.21 -2.86
N ASP A 27 3.89 17.00 -4.09
CA ASP A 27 3.29 16.05 -5.04
C ASP A 27 3.45 14.62 -4.51
N PHE A 28 2.47 14.17 -3.74
CA PHE A 28 2.33 12.76 -3.41
C PHE A 28 1.45 12.10 -4.46
N SER A 29 1.85 10.92 -4.92
CA SER A 29 0.94 10.03 -5.62
C SER A 29 0.30 9.08 -4.61
N TYR A 30 -1.02 8.91 -4.66
CA TYR A 30 -1.69 7.96 -3.78
C TYR A 30 -1.92 6.64 -4.52
N CYS A 31 -1.55 5.54 -3.87
CA CYS A 31 -1.56 4.19 -4.40
C CYS A 31 -2.43 3.30 -3.51
N LEU A 32 -3.31 2.54 -4.14
CA LEU A 32 -4.13 1.54 -3.51
C LEU A 32 -3.72 0.13 -3.94
N LYS A 33 -3.53 -0.77 -2.99
CA LYS A 33 -3.16 -2.18 -3.25
C LYS A 33 -4.09 -3.16 -2.54
N ILE A 34 -4.44 -4.26 -3.19
CA ILE A 34 -5.11 -5.42 -2.56
C ILE A 34 -4.08 -6.55 -2.40
N THR A 35 -3.85 -6.98 -1.16
CA THR A 35 -2.68 -7.79 -0.79
C THR A 35 -2.90 -9.30 -0.80
N ASN A 36 -4.15 -9.76 -0.75
CA ASN A 36 -4.50 -11.18 -0.64
C ASN A 36 -5.49 -11.63 -1.72
N LEU A 37 -5.43 -11.02 -2.91
CA LEU A 37 -6.34 -11.32 -4.03
C LEU A 37 -6.28 -12.79 -4.45
N GLU A 38 -5.12 -13.41 -4.33
CA GLU A 38 -4.86 -14.82 -4.65
C GLU A 38 -5.69 -15.81 -3.81
N LYS A 39 -6.15 -15.39 -2.61
CA LYS A 39 -7.03 -16.21 -1.76
C LYS A 39 -8.46 -16.32 -2.28
N TYR A 40 -8.84 -15.48 -3.26
CA TYR A 40 -10.19 -15.42 -3.82
C TYR A 40 -10.16 -15.70 -5.33
N PRO A 41 -9.67 -16.89 -5.76
CA PRO A 41 -9.40 -17.17 -7.17
C PRO A 41 -10.65 -17.24 -8.04
N ASN A 42 -11.85 -17.36 -7.46
CA ASN A 42 -13.12 -17.42 -8.19
C ASN A 42 -13.74 -16.03 -8.43
N TYR A 43 -13.10 -14.96 -7.95
CA TYR A 43 -13.61 -13.59 -8.09
C TYR A 43 -12.67 -12.73 -8.94
N LEU A 44 -13.26 -11.78 -9.65
CA LEU A 44 -12.57 -10.62 -10.19
C LEU A 44 -12.88 -9.43 -9.29
N LEU A 45 -11.86 -8.64 -8.99
CA LEU A 45 -12.01 -7.38 -8.27
C LEU A 45 -11.85 -6.21 -9.22
N PHE A 46 -12.70 -5.22 -9.05
CA PHE A 46 -12.71 -3.98 -9.80
C PHE A 46 -12.60 -2.80 -8.85
N VAL A 47 -11.99 -1.71 -9.33
CA VAL A 47 -11.94 -0.42 -8.66
C VAL A 47 -12.68 0.61 -9.51
N LYS A 48 -13.55 1.39 -8.87
CA LYS A 48 -14.16 2.58 -9.45
C LYS A 48 -13.60 3.80 -8.74
N ILE A 49 -12.92 4.66 -9.49
CA ILE A 49 -12.33 5.90 -8.97
C ILE A 49 -13.29 7.06 -9.27
N GLY A 50 -13.74 7.72 -8.22
CA GLY A 50 -14.53 8.95 -8.27
C GLY A 50 -13.79 10.11 -7.62
N SER A 51 -14.55 11.16 -7.32
CA SER A 51 -14.08 12.33 -6.57
C SER A 51 -15.14 12.71 -5.55
N GLU A 52 -14.72 13.27 -4.41
CA GLU A 52 -15.63 13.87 -3.43
C GLU A 52 -16.42 15.05 -4.00
N ASN A 53 -15.87 15.73 -5.01
CA ASN A 53 -16.59 16.76 -5.76
C ASN A 53 -17.57 16.09 -6.75
N PRO A 54 -18.89 16.29 -6.60
CA PRO A 54 -19.92 15.64 -7.42
C PRO A 54 -19.93 16.10 -8.89
N GLY A 55 -19.28 17.23 -9.22
CA GLY A 55 -19.16 17.72 -10.59
C GLY A 55 -18.11 16.97 -11.44
N ILE A 56 -17.29 16.10 -10.83
CA ILE A 56 -16.25 15.34 -11.53
C ILE A 56 -16.80 13.94 -11.86
N PRO A 57 -16.83 13.54 -13.15
CA PRO A 57 -17.38 12.26 -13.54
C PRO A 57 -16.55 11.10 -12.99
N THR A 58 -17.22 10.05 -12.52
CA THR A 58 -16.55 8.83 -12.05
C THR A 58 -16.00 8.03 -13.22
N LYS A 59 -14.79 7.49 -13.05
CA LYS A 59 -14.15 6.59 -14.02
C LYS A 59 -14.89 5.23 -14.09
N PRO A 60 -14.75 4.47 -15.19
CA PRO A 60 -15.29 3.11 -15.27
C PRO A 60 -14.64 2.16 -14.25
N TYR A 61 -15.28 1.03 -14.01
CA TYR A 61 -14.73 -0.05 -13.19
C TYR A 61 -13.51 -0.67 -13.89
N LYS A 62 -12.32 -0.46 -13.33
CA LYS A 62 -11.06 -1.04 -13.78
C LYS A 62 -10.77 -2.33 -13.03
N LEU A 63 -10.35 -3.38 -13.73
CA LEU A 63 -9.92 -4.64 -13.13
C LEU A 63 -8.64 -4.44 -12.30
N ILE A 64 -8.61 -5.01 -11.10
CA ILE A 64 -7.43 -5.02 -10.22
C ILE A 64 -6.69 -6.35 -10.42
N GLN A 65 -5.40 -6.30 -10.77
CA GLN A 65 -4.58 -7.50 -10.81
C GLN A 65 -3.82 -7.71 -9.49
N ALA A 66 -3.37 -8.94 -9.26
CA ALA A 66 -2.62 -9.26 -8.05
C ALA A 66 -1.28 -8.52 -8.06
N GLY A 67 -0.98 -7.80 -6.98
CA GLY A 67 0.23 -6.98 -6.87
C GLY A 67 0.12 -5.59 -7.49
N ASP A 68 -0.97 -5.27 -8.19
CA ASP A 68 -1.18 -3.95 -8.78
C ASP A 68 -1.28 -2.86 -7.70
N CYS A 69 -0.61 -1.76 -8.00
CA CYS A 69 -0.76 -0.47 -7.33
C CYS A 69 -1.69 0.40 -8.19
N VAL A 70 -2.93 0.57 -7.74
CA VAL A 70 -3.90 1.42 -8.43
C VAL A 70 -3.67 2.87 -7.99
N SER A 71 -3.13 3.68 -8.89
CA SER A 71 -2.97 5.12 -8.65
C SER A 71 -4.33 5.81 -8.55
N LEU A 72 -4.59 6.45 -7.41
CA LEU A 72 -5.74 7.32 -7.22
C LEU A 72 -5.36 8.74 -7.68
N ILE A 73 -5.75 9.06 -8.91
CA ILE A 73 -5.44 10.35 -9.56
C ILE A 73 -6.71 11.19 -9.63
N GLY A 74 -6.58 12.47 -9.28
CA GLY A 74 -7.66 13.45 -9.36
C GLY A 74 -7.66 14.36 -8.13
N TYR A 75 -8.58 15.31 -8.11
CA TYR A 75 -8.85 16.11 -6.91
C TYR A 75 -9.69 15.29 -5.94
N ARG A 76 -9.19 15.08 -4.71
CA ARG A 76 -9.87 14.33 -3.64
C ARG A 76 -10.48 13.01 -4.11
N PRO A 77 -9.64 12.10 -4.63
CA PRO A 77 -10.13 10.87 -5.21
C PRO A 77 -10.72 9.96 -4.13
N ILE A 78 -11.83 9.30 -4.48
CA ILE A 78 -12.43 8.21 -3.70
C ILE A 78 -12.39 6.95 -4.54
N ALA A 79 -12.10 5.81 -3.91
CA ALA A 79 -12.09 4.52 -4.56
C ALA A 79 -13.11 3.59 -3.92
N THR A 80 -13.96 2.99 -4.77
CA THR A 80 -14.85 1.91 -4.40
C THR A 80 -14.34 0.63 -5.03
N ILE A 81 -14.07 -0.38 -4.21
CA ILE A 81 -13.71 -1.71 -4.67
C ILE A 81 -14.98 -2.53 -4.77
N ALA A 82 -15.09 -3.37 -5.79
CA ALA A 82 -16.20 -4.28 -5.93
C ALA A 82 -15.72 -5.62 -6.49
N ALA A 83 -16.50 -6.67 -6.23
CA ALA A 83 -16.20 -8.02 -6.70
C ALA A 83 -17.33 -8.58 -7.55
N ILE A 84 -16.98 -9.47 -8.47
CA ILE A 84 -17.93 -10.31 -9.20
C ILE A 84 -17.32 -11.69 -9.41
N SER A 85 -18.16 -12.72 -9.40
CA SER A 85 -17.70 -14.09 -9.67
C SER A 85 -17.24 -14.23 -11.12
N LYS A 86 -16.12 -14.94 -11.33
CA LYS A 86 -15.46 -15.09 -12.65
C LYS A 86 -16.37 -15.75 -13.68
N ASP A 87 -17.17 -16.73 -13.25
CA ASP A 87 -18.13 -17.45 -14.10
C ASP A 87 -19.21 -16.55 -14.71
N ARG A 88 -19.46 -15.37 -14.12
CA ARG A 88 -20.42 -14.38 -14.60
C ARG A 88 -19.84 -13.41 -15.63
N VAL A 89 -18.52 -13.40 -15.83
CA VAL A 89 -17.83 -12.43 -16.68
C VAL A 89 -17.24 -13.16 -17.88
N GLN A 90 -17.64 -12.76 -19.07
CA GLN A 90 -17.12 -13.25 -20.34
C GLN A 90 -16.08 -12.26 -20.89
N ALA A 91 -15.23 -12.74 -21.81
CA ALA A 91 -14.18 -11.90 -22.40
C ALA A 91 -14.74 -10.66 -23.13
N ASN A 92 -15.93 -10.76 -23.71
CA ASN A 92 -16.62 -9.65 -24.38
C ASN A 92 -17.23 -8.61 -23.40
N ASP A 93 -17.33 -8.92 -22.12
CA ASP A 93 -17.75 -7.98 -21.08
C ASP A 93 -16.63 -7.02 -20.66
N LEU A 94 -15.40 -7.36 -21.04
CA LEU A 94 -14.18 -6.62 -20.74
C LEU A 94 -13.69 -5.85 -21.96
N GLU A 95 -12.98 -4.77 -21.71
CA GLU A 95 -12.33 -3.95 -22.74
C GLU A 95 -10.98 -3.45 -22.24
N ASN A 96 -9.95 -3.50 -23.08
CA ASN A 96 -8.67 -2.89 -22.74
C ASN A 96 -8.68 -1.42 -23.16
N SER A 97 -8.32 -0.54 -22.21
CA SER A 97 -8.21 0.90 -22.41
C SER A 97 -6.85 1.38 -21.92
N GLU A 98 -6.51 2.66 -22.14
CA GLU A 98 -5.33 3.29 -21.53
C GLU A 98 -5.35 3.20 -20.00
N ALA A 99 -6.55 3.18 -19.39
CA ALA A 99 -6.70 3.00 -17.96
C ALA A 99 -6.44 1.55 -17.49
N GLY A 100 -6.34 0.59 -18.42
CA GLY A 100 -6.26 -0.85 -18.15
C GLY A 100 -7.52 -1.59 -18.62
N THR A 101 -7.68 -2.84 -18.18
CA THR A 101 -8.88 -3.63 -18.49
C THR A 101 -10.07 -3.13 -17.68
N ILE A 102 -11.16 -2.76 -18.35
CA ILE A 102 -12.39 -2.23 -17.74
C ILE A 102 -13.56 -3.19 -17.93
N LEU A 103 -14.51 -3.18 -17.00
CA LEU A 103 -15.81 -3.85 -17.16
C LEU A 103 -16.77 -2.92 -17.89
N LYS A 104 -17.02 -3.17 -19.18
CA LYS A 104 -17.92 -2.31 -19.97
C LYS A 104 -19.39 -2.72 -19.90
N ASN A 105 -19.69 -3.98 -19.55
CA ASN A 105 -21.07 -4.45 -19.46
C ASN A 105 -21.79 -3.81 -18.27
N THR A 106 -22.73 -2.91 -18.55
CA THR A 106 -23.48 -2.14 -17.56
C THR A 106 -24.38 -3.00 -16.66
N ASN A 107 -24.92 -4.11 -17.18
CA ASN A 107 -25.73 -5.05 -16.39
C ASN A 107 -24.88 -5.79 -15.36
N LEU A 108 -23.62 -6.08 -15.67
CA LEU A 108 -22.70 -6.66 -14.70
C LEU A 108 -22.22 -5.62 -13.68
N GLN A 109 -22.05 -4.35 -14.09
CA GLN A 109 -21.69 -3.28 -13.17
C GLN A 109 -22.74 -3.07 -12.06
N THR A 110 -24.03 -3.23 -12.37
CA THR A 110 -25.10 -3.14 -11.35
C THR A 110 -25.17 -4.37 -10.44
N ALA A 111 -24.65 -5.51 -10.89
CA ALA A 111 -24.62 -6.76 -10.14
C ALA A 111 -23.33 -6.97 -9.32
N LEU A 112 -22.44 -5.97 -9.29
CA LEU A 112 -21.20 -5.99 -8.53
C LEU A 112 -21.46 -6.02 -7.01
N ILE A 113 -20.77 -6.92 -6.32
CA ILE A 113 -20.75 -6.98 -4.85
C ILE A 113 -19.89 -5.81 -4.36
N GLN A 114 -20.53 -4.80 -3.78
CA GLN A 114 -19.85 -3.58 -3.35
C GLN A 114 -18.98 -3.82 -2.12
N GLY A 115 -17.78 -3.24 -2.16
CA GLY A 115 -16.79 -3.28 -1.09
C GLY A 115 -17.00 -2.20 -0.05
N LYS A 116 -16.67 -2.52 1.20
CA LYS A 116 -16.55 -1.57 2.31
C LYS A 116 -15.17 -1.72 2.97
N PRO A 117 -14.53 -0.62 3.43
CA PRO A 117 -15.01 0.76 3.33
C PRO A 117 -14.86 1.34 1.91
N ILE A 118 -15.47 2.50 1.67
CA ILE A 118 -15.03 3.41 0.60
C ILE A 118 -13.66 3.94 1.00
N ILE A 119 -12.74 3.99 0.05
CA ILE A 119 -11.34 4.29 0.33
C ILE A 119 -11.07 5.72 -0.10
N GLU A 120 -10.80 6.55 0.90
CA GLU A 120 -10.54 7.98 0.74
C GLU A 120 -9.03 8.21 0.65
N HIS A 121 -8.66 9.21 -0.14
CA HIS A 121 -7.30 9.74 -0.10
C HIS A 121 -6.94 10.22 1.31
N PRO A 122 -5.66 10.09 1.73
CA PRO A 122 -5.20 10.65 2.98
C PRO A 122 -5.27 12.18 2.92
N THR A 123 -5.96 12.79 3.88
CA THR A 123 -6.02 14.26 4.02
C THR A 123 -4.83 14.82 4.81
N VAL A 124 -4.20 13.99 5.64
CA VAL A 124 -3.04 14.34 6.45
C VAL A 124 -1.98 13.24 6.43
N LEU A 125 -0.72 13.64 6.38
CA LEU A 125 0.45 12.77 6.50
C LEU A 125 1.35 13.26 7.63
N PRO A 126 2.12 12.39 8.29
CA PRO A 126 3.12 12.84 9.25
C PRO A 126 4.19 13.69 8.56
N MET A 127 4.69 14.73 9.22
CA MET A 127 5.73 15.62 8.65
C MET A 127 7.02 14.88 8.30
N THR A 128 7.27 13.73 8.92
CA THR A 128 8.40 12.83 8.63
C THR A 128 8.20 12.00 7.36
N TYR A 129 7.06 12.11 6.68
CA TYR A 129 6.80 11.39 5.44
C TYR A 129 7.66 11.97 4.31
N THR A 130 8.54 11.13 3.75
CA THR A 130 9.53 11.51 2.74
C THR A 130 9.32 10.82 1.40
N ALA A 131 8.40 9.86 1.31
CA ALA A 131 8.12 9.16 0.06
C ALA A 131 7.25 10.01 -0.86
N SER A 132 7.53 9.95 -2.17
CA SER A 132 6.71 10.55 -3.24
C SER A 132 5.42 9.78 -3.51
N VAL A 133 5.28 8.58 -2.95
CA VAL A 133 4.10 7.73 -3.08
C VAL A 133 3.59 7.40 -1.68
N VAL A 134 2.29 7.56 -1.46
CA VAL A 134 1.58 7.06 -0.29
C VAL A 134 0.84 5.80 -0.70
N GLU A 135 1.21 4.67 -0.10
CA GLU A 135 0.57 3.38 -0.36
C GLU A 135 -0.34 3.00 0.81
N ASP A 136 -1.62 2.76 0.52
CA ASP A 136 -2.53 2.05 1.40
C ASP A 136 -2.81 0.66 0.84
N SER A 137 -2.46 -0.35 1.65
CA SER A 137 -2.70 -1.75 1.35
C SER A 137 -3.96 -2.22 2.07
N PHE A 138 -4.84 -2.92 1.36
CA PHE A 138 -6.04 -3.54 1.93
C PHE A 138 -5.98 -5.04 1.75
N GLN A 139 -6.65 -5.75 2.65
CA GLN A 139 -6.87 -7.18 2.56
C GLN A 139 -8.36 -7.47 2.64
N ILE A 140 -8.79 -8.37 1.76
CA ILE A 140 -10.14 -8.92 1.71
C ILE A 140 -10.33 -9.81 2.94
N GLN A 141 -11.38 -9.53 3.70
CA GLN A 141 -11.80 -10.31 4.86
C GLN A 141 -12.87 -11.32 4.48
N SER A 142 -13.86 -10.89 3.70
CA SER A 142 -14.90 -11.75 3.17
C SER A 142 -15.43 -11.24 1.83
N ILE A 143 -15.94 -12.16 1.02
CA ILE A 143 -16.78 -11.87 -0.14
C ILE A 143 -18.01 -12.77 0.00
N ASP A 144 -19.17 -12.16 0.19
CA ASP A 144 -20.44 -12.86 0.30
C ASP A 144 -21.56 -12.05 -0.39
N PRO A 145 -22.78 -12.59 -0.55
CA PRO A 145 -23.87 -11.86 -1.19
C PRO A 145 -24.26 -10.55 -0.51
N ASN A 146 -23.91 -10.36 0.78
CA ASN A 146 -24.20 -9.15 1.54
C ASN A 146 -23.10 -8.09 1.40
N GLY A 147 -21.91 -8.45 0.91
CA GLY A 147 -20.87 -7.49 0.59
C GLY A 147 -19.46 -8.05 0.47
N LEU A 148 -18.56 -7.17 0.06
CA LEU A 148 -17.12 -7.36 0.09
C LEU A 148 -16.57 -6.57 1.29
N GLN A 149 -15.92 -7.25 2.23
CA GLN A 149 -15.32 -6.60 3.40
C GLN A 149 -13.81 -6.47 3.21
N LEU A 150 -13.30 -5.26 3.36
CA LEU A 150 -11.89 -4.92 3.28
C LEU A 150 -11.42 -4.37 4.62
N SER A 151 -10.17 -4.66 4.94
CA SER A 151 -9.50 -4.07 6.10
C SER A 151 -8.16 -3.49 5.68
N LEU A 152 -7.79 -2.36 6.27
CA LEU A 152 -6.49 -1.75 6.04
C LEU A 152 -5.40 -2.65 6.63
N VAL A 153 -4.44 -3.05 5.80
CA VAL A 153 -3.14 -3.58 6.21
C VAL A 153 -2.28 -2.35 6.47
N ALA A 154 -1.87 -2.13 7.72
CA ALA A 154 -1.20 -0.92 8.17
C ALA A 154 -0.28 -0.27 7.11
N ARG A 155 -0.39 1.06 6.94
CA ARG A 155 0.46 1.85 6.05
C ARG A 155 1.92 1.45 6.22
N SER A 156 2.56 1.00 5.14
CA SER A 156 4.01 0.90 5.11
C SER A 156 4.56 2.32 5.18
N SER A 157 4.81 2.84 6.38
CA SER A 157 5.66 4.00 6.56
C SER A 157 7.09 3.56 6.21
N PRO A 158 7.78 4.20 5.26
CA PRO A 158 9.20 3.96 5.03
C PRO A 158 10.00 4.64 6.15
N VAL A 159 9.79 4.21 7.39
CA VAL A 159 10.59 4.63 8.55
C VAL A 159 11.16 3.39 9.19
N LEU A 160 11.95 2.66 8.40
CA LEU A 160 13.10 1.99 8.99
C LEU A 160 14.32 2.74 8.46
N PRO A 161 14.90 3.67 9.26
CA PRO A 161 16.19 4.21 8.90
C PRO A 161 17.12 3.01 8.76
N LYS A 162 17.71 2.86 7.56
CA LYS A 162 18.74 1.86 7.22
C LYS A 162 19.93 1.81 8.20
N LEU A 163 19.98 2.72 9.18
CA LEU A 163 21.00 2.83 10.21
C LEU A 163 20.96 1.76 11.31
N ILE A 164 19.83 1.09 11.59
CA ILE A 164 19.80 0.14 12.74
C ILE A 164 20.24 -1.27 12.35
N LEU A 165 20.09 -1.69 11.09
CA LEU A 165 20.50 -3.05 10.69
C LEU A 165 22.03 -3.19 10.57
N ASN A 166 22.76 -2.10 10.32
CA ASN A 166 24.21 -2.16 10.17
C ASN A 166 24.97 -2.18 11.51
N TRP A 167 24.34 -1.83 12.63
CA TRP A 167 24.98 -1.83 13.96
C TRP A 167 24.95 -3.19 14.66
N ILE A 168 24.05 -4.10 14.26
CA ILE A 168 23.93 -5.43 14.88
C ILE A 168 24.87 -6.45 14.21
N ILE A 169 25.19 -6.27 12.91
CA ILE A 169 26.03 -7.22 12.15
C ILE A 169 27.53 -6.91 12.30
N PHE A 170 27.91 -5.65 12.49
CA PHE A 170 29.33 -5.26 12.58
C PHE A 170 30.14 -5.78 13.80
N PRO A 171 29.57 -6.02 15.00
CA PRO A 171 30.36 -6.61 16.09
C PRO A 171 30.56 -8.13 15.95
N LEU A 172 29.69 -8.86 15.24
CA LEU A 172 29.80 -10.33 15.13
C LEU A 172 30.93 -10.78 14.20
N VAL A 173 31.15 -10.07 13.09
CA VAL A 173 32.26 -10.39 12.16
C VAL A 173 33.61 -10.05 12.79
N GLY A 174 33.70 -8.95 13.55
CA GLY A 174 34.93 -8.53 14.25
C GLY A 174 35.40 -9.54 15.31
N VAL A 175 34.48 -10.11 16.10
CA VAL A 175 34.81 -11.13 17.12
C VAL A 175 35.27 -12.43 16.46
N GLY A 176 34.63 -12.85 15.36
CA GLY A 176 35.01 -14.06 14.63
C GLY A 176 36.45 -14.02 14.09
N ILE A 177 36.87 -12.88 13.54
CA ILE A 177 38.24 -12.69 13.02
C ILE A 177 39.27 -12.71 14.16
N LEU A 178 38.96 -12.11 15.31
CA LEU A 178 39.85 -12.08 16.46
C LEU A 178 40.09 -13.48 17.05
N VAL A 179 39.03 -14.28 17.18
CA VAL A 179 39.12 -15.67 17.68
C VAL A 179 39.93 -16.55 16.73
N TRP A 180 39.76 -16.39 15.41
CA TRP A 180 40.56 -17.12 14.42
C TRP A 180 42.06 -16.78 14.51
N PHE A 181 42.39 -15.50 14.67
CA PHE A 181 43.78 -15.05 14.79
C PHE A 181 44.48 -15.59 16.04
N ILE A 182 43.79 -15.63 17.19
CA ILE A 182 44.32 -16.18 18.44
C ILE A 182 44.57 -17.69 18.30
N ARG A 183 43.64 -18.43 17.66
CA ARG A 183 43.77 -19.87 17.45
C ARG A 183 44.91 -20.23 16.50
N ARG A 184 45.14 -19.42 15.46
CA ARG A 184 46.26 -19.60 14.51
C ARG A 184 47.63 -19.42 15.18
N ARG A 185 47.77 -18.46 16.11
CA ARG A 185 49.03 -18.24 16.84
C ARG A 185 49.36 -19.34 17.85
N LYS A 186 48.36 -19.99 18.46
CA LYS A 186 48.63 -21.12 19.37
C LYS A 186 49.15 -22.36 18.63
N LYS A 187 48.70 -22.64 17.40
CA LYS A 187 49.20 -23.76 16.59
C LYS A 187 50.68 -23.63 16.22
N GLN A 188 51.21 -22.42 16.03
CA GLN A 188 52.61 -22.22 15.67
C GLN A 188 53.60 -22.34 16.85
N LYS A 189 53.12 -22.43 18.10
CA LYS A 189 53.97 -22.58 19.28
C LYS A 189 53.98 -24.01 19.86
N GLY A 190 53.25 -24.94 19.25
CA GLY A 190 53.13 -26.33 19.71
C GLY A 190 54.05 -27.33 19.01
N ASP A 191 54.76 -26.95 17.94
CA ASP A 191 55.71 -27.80 17.20
C ASP A 191 57.16 -27.30 17.39
N LYS A 192 57.61 -27.25 18.64
CA LYS A 192 59.03 -27.21 18.99
C LYS A 192 59.31 -28.11 20.18
#